data_AF-A0A653CA38-F1
#
_entry.id   AF-A0A653CA38-F1
#
_cell.length_a   1.000
_cell.length_b   1.000
_cell.length_c   1.000
_cell.angle_alpha   90.00
_cell.angle_beta   90.00
_cell.angle_gamma   90.00
#
_symmetry.space_group_name_H-M   'P 1'
#
loop_
_entity.id
_entity.type
_entity.pdbx_description
1 polymer ?
#
loop_
_entity_poly.entity_id
_entity_poly.type
_entity_poly.pdbx_seq_one_letter_code
_entity_poly.pdbx_strand_id
1 'polypeptide(L)' 'MVKKMEITQHSKYNCSFCGKDGMKRSAVGIWTCKRCKRVVAGGAYVYATTAAASVRAAIRRLKDNK' A
#
# COMPACT_ATOMS: atom_id res chain seq x y z
N MET A 1 8.71 -17.83 8.54
CA MET A 1 8.87 -16.37 8.28
C MET A 1 8.68 -16.02 6.80
N VAL A 2 9.47 -16.61 5.89
CA VAL A 2 9.40 -16.36 4.43
C VAL A 2 8.00 -16.58 3.85
N LYS A 3 7.30 -17.66 4.23
CA LYS A 3 5.94 -17.97 3.75
C LYS A 3 4.96 -16.80 3.88
N LYS A 4 4.97 -16.08 5.00
CA LYS A 4 4.07 -14.93 5.23
C LYS A 4 4.42 -13.77 4.30
N MET A 5 5.71 -13.50 4.11
CA MET A 5 6.20 -12.45 3.21
C MET A 5 5.86 -12.78 1.75
N GLU A 6 6.02 -14.04 1.36
CA GLU A 6 5.71 -14.55 0.02
C GLU A 6 4.21 -14.44 -0.32
N ILE A 7 3.36 -14.83 0.63
CA ILE A 7 1.90 -14.73 0.47
C ILE A 7 1.47 -13.27 0.37
N THR A 8 1.97 -12.42 1.26
CA THR A 8 1.57 -10.99 1.29
C THR A 8 2.04 -10.25 0.03
N GLN A 9 3.26 -10.48 -0.44
CA GLN A 9 3.76 -9.79 -1.64
C GLN A 9 3.03 -10.18 -2.94
N HIS A 10 2.49 -11.39 -3.00
CA HIS A 10 1.73 -11.90 -4.16
C HIS A 10 0.21 -11.69 -4.07
N SER A 11 -0.28 -11.27 -2.90
CA SER A 11 -1.69 -10.97 -2.68
C SER A 11 -2.15 -9.75 -3.48
N LYS A 12 -3.44 -9.72 -3.81
CA LYS A 12 -4.08 -8.51 -4.36
C LYS A 12 -4.60 -7.67 -3.20
N TYR A 13 -4.35 -6.36 -3.27
CA TYR A 13 -4.86 -5.41 -2.28
C TYR A 13 -5.95 -4.51 -2.88
N ASN A 14 -6.76 -3.95 -1.99
CA ASN A 14 -7.72 -2.93 -2.35
C ASN A 14 -7.02 -1.64 -2.79
N CYS A 15 -7.42 -1.12 -3.93
CA CYS A 15 -6.86 0.12 -4.46
C CYS A 15 -7.62 1.31 -3.87
N SER A 16 -6.93 2.12 -3.05
CA SER A 16 -7.48 3.35 -2.44
C SER A 16 -7.98 4.40 -3.43
N PHE A 17 -7.68 4.21 -4.72
CA PHE A 17 -8.01 5.15 -5.77
C PHE A 17 -9.26 4.79 -6.59
N CYS A 18 -9.51 3.51 -6.81
CA CYS A 18 -10.67 3.04 -7.58
C CYS A 18 -11.57 2.07 -6.82
N GLY A 19 -11.26 1.82 -5.54
CA GLY A 19 -12.03 0.96 -4.63
C GLY A 19 -12.02 -0.54 -4.97
N LYS A 20 -11.36 -0.93 -6.07
CA LYS A 20 -11.36 -2.30 -6.58
C LYS A 20 -10.11 -3.07 -6.13
N ASP A 21 -10.27 -4.37 -5.89
CA ASP A 21 -9.15 -5.27 -5.62
C ASP A 21 -8.38 -5.54 -6.91
N GLY A 22 -7.32 -4.77 -7.09
CA GLY A 22 -6.50 -4.80 -8.29
C GLY A 22 -5.07 -4.35 -8.08
N MET A 23 -4.70 -4.00 -6.85
CA MET A 23 -3.37 -3.56 -6.51
C MET A 23 -2.44 -4.76 -6.36
N LYS A 24 -1.37 -4.83 -7.16
CA LYS A 24 -0.39 -5.92 -7.13
C LYS A 24 1.02 -5.34 -7.15
N ARG A 25 1.96 -6.01 -6.49
CA ARG A 25 3.38 -5.66 -6.50
C ARG A 25 3.95 -5.81 -7.90
N SER A 26 4.66 -4.78 -8.37
CA SER A 26 5.42 -4.79 -9.63
C SER A 26 6.91 -4.98 -9.36
N ALA A 27 7.44 -4.26 -8.38
CA ALA A 27 8.81 -4.38 -7.89
C ALA A 27 8.83 -4.14 -6.37
N VAL A 28 10.01 -4.25 -5.74
CA VAL A 28 10.16 -3.91 -4.31
C VAL A 28 9.67 -2.48 -4.07
N GLY A 29 8.68 -2.31 -3.20
CA GLY A 29 8.12 -1.00 -2.86
C GLY A 29 7.27 -0.35 -3.95
N ILE A 30 7.09 -0.97 -5.13
CA ILE A 30 6.30 -0.43 -6.23
C ILE A 30 5.07 -1.29 -6.46
N TRP A 31 3.89 -0.67 -6.38
CA TRP A 31 2.59 -1.33 -6.50
C TRP A 31 1.79 -0.70 -7.64
N THR A 32 1.22 -1.54 -8.49
CA THR A 32 0.44 -1.09 -9.65
C THR A 32 -0.97 -1.66 -9.59
N CYS A 33 -1.97 -0.80 -9.80
CA CYS A 33 -3.35 -1.24 -9.94
C CYS A 33 -3.63 -1.67 -11.37
N LYS A 34 -4.00 -2.94 -11.57
CA LYS A 34 -4.34 -3.44 -12.92
C LYS A 34 -5.55 -2.75 -13.54
N ARG A 35 -6.50 -2.26 -12.71
CA ARG A 35 -7.76 -1.67 -13.18
C ARG A 35 -7.64 -0.18 -13.50
N CYS A 36 -7.15 0.63 -12.57
CA CYS A 36 -7.02 2.09 -12.80
C CYS A 36 -5.62 2.54 -13.24
N LYS A 37 -4.68 1.60 -13.43
CA LYS A 37 -3.31 1.81 -13.92
C LYS A 37 -2.43 2.72 -13.06
N ARG A 38 -2.89 3.15 -11.90
CA ARG A 38 -2.07 3.94 -10.97
C ARG A 38 -0.94 3.11 -10.38
N VAL A 39 0.23 3.73 -10.30
CA VAL A 39 1.44 3.21 -9.66
C VAL A 39 1.67 3.98 -8.37
N VAL A 40 2.01 3.27 -7.29
CA VAL A 40 2.12 3.83 -5.95
C VAL A 40 3.32 3.22 -5.23
N ALA A 41 4.05 4.08 -4.50
CA ALA A 41 5.07 3.63 -3.57
C ALA A 41 4.43 3.05 -2.30
N GLY A 42 4.82 1.84 -1.92
CA GLY A 42 4.29 1.10 -0.79
C GLY A 42 5.37 0.32 -0.04
N GLY A 43 4.96 -0.62 0.81
CA GLY A 43 5.90 -1.48 1.51
C GLY A 43 6.58 -2.50 0.58
N ALA A 44 7.70 -3.07 1.06
CA ALA A 44 8.45 -4.08 0.30
C ALA A 44 7.64 -5.35 0.01
N TYR A 45 6.82 -5.80 0.96
CA TYR A 45 6.01 -7.03 0.89
C TYR A 45 4.51 -6.80 1.12
N VAL A 46 4.10 -5.63 1.61
CA VAL A 46 2.70 -5.26 1.84
C VAL A 46 2.42 -3.89 1.22
N TYR A 47 1.22 -3.69 0.64
CA TYR A 47 0.87 -2.44 -0.02
C TYR A 47 0.94 -1.23 0.93
N ALA A 48 0.42 -1.35 2.14
CA ALA A 48 0.48 -0.32 3.17
C ALA A 48 1.14 -0.86 4.45
N THR A 49 2.21 -0.20 4.91
CA THR A 49 2.86 -0.54 6.18
C THR A 49 2.13 0.12 7.35
N THR A 50 2.20 -0.50 8.53
CA THR A 50 1.65 0.04 9.78
C THR A 50 2.31 1.36 10.15
N ALA A 51 3.63 1.45 10.06
CA ALA A 51 4.37 2.69 10.32
C ALA A 51 3.91 3.84 9.40
N ALA A 52 3.72 3.59 8.10
CA ALA A 52 3.24 4.62 7.19
C ALA A 52 1.80 5.06 7.51
N ALA A 53 0.96 4.16 8.02
CA ALA A 53 -0.37 4.53 8.50
C ALA A 53 -0.32 5.46 9.71
N SER A 54 0.54 5.15 10.69
CA SER A 54 0.77 6.00 11.88
C SER A 54 1.31 7.38 11.50
N VAL A 55 2.28 7.45 10.58
CA VAL A 55 2.83 8.73 10.10
C VAL A 55 1.77 9.55 9.38
N ARG A 56 0.95 8.95 8.50
CA ARG A 56 -0.16 9.65 7.84
C ARG A 56 -1.16 10.21 8.85
N ALA A 57 -1.49 9.45 9.90
CA ALA A 57 -2.41 9.91 10.94
C ALA A 57 -1.81 11.08 11.76
N ALA A 58 -0.53 11.00 12.11
CA ALA A 58 0.18 12.08 12.80
C ALA A 58 0.23 13.37 11.97
N ILE A 59 0.62 13.27 10.69
CA ILE A 59 0.66 14.42 9.77
C ILE A 59 -0.73 15.06 9.64
N ARG A 60 -1.79 14.25 9.54
CA ARG A 60 -3.16 14.77 9.45
C ARG A 60 -3.54 15.56 10.70
N ARG A 61 -3.31 15.01 11.90
CA ARG A 61 -3.55 15.73 13.17
C ARG A 61 -2.79 17.05 13.25
N LEU A 62 -1.51 17.07 12.85
CA LEU A 62 -0.71 18.29 12.86
C LEU A 62 -1.22 19.35 11.88
N LYS A 63 -1.83 18.94 10.77
CA LYS A 63 -2.48 19.86 9.82
C LYS A 63 -3.79 20.41 10.34
N ASP A 64 -4.60 19.59 11.01
CA ASP A 64 -5.92 20.00 11.53
C ASP A 64 -5.79 20.92 12.75
N ASN A 65 -4.67 20.84 13.49
CA ASN A 65 -4.37 21.66 14.66
C ASN A 65 -3.74 23.03 14.33
N LYS A 66 -3.60 23.36 13.04
CA LYS A 66 -3.07 24.64 12.57
C LYS A 66 -4.19 25.46 11.96
#